data_AF-A0A0M2SJQ2-F1
#
_entry.id   AF-A0A0M2SJQ2-F1
#
_cell.length_a   1.000
_cell.length_b   1.000
_cell.length_c   1.000
_cell.angle_alpha   90.00
_cell.angle_beta   90.00
_cell.angle_gamma   90.00
#
_symmetry.space_group_name_H-M   'P 1'
#
loop_
_entity.id
_entity.type
_entity.pdbx_description
1 polymer ?
#
loop_
_entity_poly.entity_id
_entity_poly.type
_entity_poly.pdbx_seq_one_letter_code
_entity_poly.pdbx_strand_id
1 'polypeptide(L)'
;MESGHSYEAYRNQVTPALNSKREEFEMLGYGSVSGQQLWEFLVQKKWKKQKEGIRLYEIVAEIMAIQPGEFMNHATVEAFKLGSFALDDEDELKELLK
;
A
#
# COMPACT_ATOMS: atom_id res chain seq x y z
N MET A 1 -6.99 -16.35 14.47
CA MET A 1 -6.52 -16.66 13.11
C MET A 1 -6.88 -15.46 12.28
N GLU A 2 -5.91 -14.62 11.93
CA GLU A 2 -6.21 -13.46 11.08
C GLU A 2 -6.80 -13.98 9.77
N SER A 3 -8.05 -13.60 9.51
CA SER A 3 -8.74 -13.89 8.26
C SER A 3 -7.97 -13.18 7.14
N GLY A 4 -6.98 -13.85 6.57
CA GLY A 4 -6.18 -13.32 5.47
C GLY A 4 -7.09 -12.81 4.35
N HIS A 5 -6.76 -11.66 3.78
CA HIS A 5 -7.55 -11.06 2.71
C HIS A 5 -7.75 -12.08 1.58
N SER A 6 -8.99 -12.29 1.10
CA SER A 6 -9.27 -13.36 0.14
C SER A 6 -8.48 -13.25 -1.16
N TYR A 7 -7.98 -12.05 -1.47
CA TYR A 7 -7.21 -11.81 -2.69
C TYR A 7 -5.73 -12.20 -2.58
N GLU A 8 -5.25 -12.58 -1.39
CA GLU A 8 -3.88 -13.04 -1.17
C GLU A 8 -3.51 -14.23 -2.07
N ALA A 9 -4.49 -15.09 -2.37
CA ALA A 9 -4.33 -16.22 -3.29
C ALA A 9 -3.91 -15.81 -4.72
N TYR A 10 -4.15 -14.55 -5.13
CA TYR A 10 -3.79 -14.03 -6.46
C TYR A 10 -2.42 -13.33 -6.49
N ARG A 11 -1.78 -13.12 -5.34
CA ARG A 11 -0.59 -12.25 -5.21
C ARG A 11 0.56 -12.67 -6.14
N ASN A 12 0.81 -13.97 -6.24
CA ASN A 12 1.84 -14.50 -7.14
C ASN A 12 1.48 -14.29 -8.62
N GLN A 13 0.21 -14.40 -8.98
CA GLN A 13 -0.26 -14.25 -10.37
C GLN A 13 -0.17 -12.80 -10.85
N VAL A 14 -0.41 -11.83 -9.96
CA VAL A 14 -0.38 -10.40 -10.29
C VAL A 14 0.96 -9.73 -10.03
N THR A 15 1.97 -10.48 -9.60
CA THR A 15 3.34 -9.97 -9.39
C THR A 15 3.89 -9.23 -10.61
N PRO A 16 3.68 -9.67 -11.88
CA PRO A 16 4.09 -8.89 -13.04
C PRO A 16 3.46 -7.50 -13.11
N ALA A 17 2.17 -7.37 -12.78
CA ALA A 17 1.48 -6.07 -12.75
C ALA A 17 2.00 -5.18 -11.62
N LEU A 18 2.27 -5.76 -10.44
CA LEU A 18 2.89 -5.04 -9.33
C LEU A 18 4.28 -4.51 -9.72
N ASN A 19 5.12 -5.33 -10.35
CA ASN A 19 6.45 -4.91 -10.80
C ASN A 19 6.36 -3.79 -11.85
N SER A 20 5.48 -3.94 -12.84
CA SER A 20 5.26 -2.90 -13.85
C SER A 20 4.82 -1.57 -13.23
N LYS A 21 3.93 -1.60 -12.23
CA LYS A 21 3.50 -0.39 -11.51
C LYS A 21 4.62 0.24 -10.67
N ARG A 22 5.51 -0.57 -10.07
CA ARG A 22 6.67 -0.05 -9.34
C ARG A 22 7.65 0.66 -10.27
N GLU A 23 7.94 0.06 -11.42
CA GLU A 23 8.81 0.64 -12.43
C GLU A 23 8.22 1.97 -12.95
N GLU A 24 6.90 2.04 -13.14
CA GLU A 24 6.21 3.29 -13.49
C GLU A 24 6.43 4.40 -12.44
N PHE A 25 6.31 4.08 -11.15
CA PHE A 25 6.55 5.04 -10.07
C PHE A 25 8.00 5.56 -10.09
N GLU A 26 8.96 4.67 -10.31
CA GLU A 26 10.37 5.03 -10.43
C GLU A 26 10.62 5.93 -11.64
N MET A 27 10.07 5.58 -12.81
CA MET A 27 10.17 6.40 -14.03
C MET A 27 9.57 7.80 -13.86
N LEU A 28 8.53 7.93 -13.05
CA LEU A 28 7.87 9.21 -12.74
C LEU A 28 8.57 10.00 -11.61
N GLY A 29 9.65 9.48 -11.03
CA GLY A 29 10.44 10.16 -10.00
C GLY A 29 9.88 10.07 -8.58
N TYR A 30 8.97 9.12 -8.31
CA TYR A 30 8.41 8.90 -6.96
C TYR A 30 9.30 8.02 -6.06
N GLY A 31 10.47 7.62 -6.54
CA GLY A 31 11.42 6.79 -5.81
C GLY A 31 11.04 5.30 -5.81
N SER A 32 11.79 4.51 -5.04
CA SER A 32 11.59 3.06 -4.96
C SER A 32 10.41 2.72 -4.06
N VAL A 33 9.30 2.31 -4.66
CA VAL A 33 8.16 1.70 -3.97
C VAL A 33 8.27 0.18 -4.07
N SER A 34 8.01 -0.56 -2.98
CA SER A 34 7.99 -2.03 -2.99
C SER A 34 6.63 -2.59 -3.44
N GLY A 35 6.64 -3.80 -3.99
CA GLY A 35 5.40 -4.49 -4.38
C GLY A 35 4.52 -4.82 -3.18
N GLN A 36 5.13 -5.02 -2.00
CA GLN A 36 4.42 -5.20 -0.76
C GLN A 36 3.65 -3.94 -0.33
N GLN A 37 4.28 -2.77 -0.39
CA GLN A 37 3.61 -1.51 -0.04
C GLN A 37 2.42 -1.22 -0.99
N LEU A 38 2.57 -1.48 -2.30
CA LEU A 38 1.45 -1.35 -3.24
C LEU A 38 0.30 -2.31 -2.91
N TRP A 39 0.63 -3.56 -2.55
CA TRP A 39 -0.36 -4.55 -2.16
C TRP A 39 -1.10 -4.17 -0.88
N GLU A 40 -0.37 -3.72 0.14
CA GLU A 40 -0.93 -3.24 1.41
C GLU A 40 -1.84 -2.02 1.18
N PHE A 41 -1.42 -1.07 0.34
CA PHE A 41 -2.25 0.06 -0.09
C PHE A 41 -3.58 -0.41 -0.69
N LEU A 42 -3.55 -1.39 -1.59
CA LEU A 42 -4.76 -1.93 -2.21
C LEU A 42 -5.67 -2.57 -1.17
N VAL A 43 -5.13 -3.46 -0.33
CA VAL A 43 -5.89 -4.14 0.74
C VAL A 43 -6.51 -3.15 1.72
N GLN A 44 -5.73 -2.18 2.20
CA GLN A 44 -6.14 -1.26 3.25
C GLN A 44 -7.03 -0.12 2.75
N LYS A 45 -6.82 0.35 1.51
CA LYS A 45 -7.53 1.53 0.98
C LYS A 45 -8.59 1.18 -0.05
N LYS A 46 -8.27 0.34 -1.04
CA LYS A 46 -9.14 0.06 -2.20
C LYS A 46 -10.07 -1.13 -1.95
N TRP A 47 -9.60 -2.18 -1.28
CA TRP A 47 -10.30 -3.46 -1.10
C TRP A 47 -10.83 -3.67 0.33
N LYS A 48 -11.14 -2.59 1.04
CA LYS A 48 -11.76 -2.65 2.38
C LYS A 48 -12.98 -3.57 2.44
N LYS A 49 -13.73 -3.65 1.33
CA LYS A 49 -14.83 -4.60 1.14
C LYS A 49 -14.43 -5.57 0.04
N GLN A 50 -14.34 -6.85 0.38
CA GLN A 50 -14.03 -7.90 -0.57
C GLN A 50 -15.26 -8.18 -1.44
N LYS A 51 -15.06 -8.15 -2.76
CA LYS A 51 -16.00 -8.66 -3.75
C LYS A 51 -15.83 -10.18 -3.88
N GLU A 52 -16.89 -10.92 -3.60
CA GLU A 52 -16.94 -12.35 -3.87
C GLU A 52 -16.82 -12.62 -5.38
N GLY A 53 -16.06 -13.66 -5.74
CA GLY A 53 -15.89 -14.05 -7.14
C GLY A 53 -15.13 -13.03 -8.01
N ILE A 54 -14.28 -12.18 -7.41
CA ILE A 54 -13.42 -11.28 -8.17
C ILE A 54 -12.60 -12.04 -9.22
N ARG A 55 -12.45 -11.47 -10.41
CA ARG A 55 -11.65 -12.03 -11.50
C ARG A 55 -10.24 -11.46 -11.45
N LEU A 56 -9.26 -12.27 -11.88
CA LEU A 56 -7.85 -11.87 -11.89
C LEU A 56 -7.62 -10.56 -12.66
N TYR A 57 -8.29 -10.36 -13.80
CA TYR A 57 -8.14 -9.14 -14.59
C TYR A 57 -8.63 -7.88 -13.84
N GLU A 58 -9.59 -8.01 -12.93
CA GLU A 58 -10.07 -6.89 -12.12
C GLU A 58 -9.00 -6.47 -11.11
N ILE A 59 -8.32 -7.44 -10.50
CA ILE A 59 -7.19 -7.18 -9.60
C ILE A 59 -6.05 -6.49 -10.36
N VAL A 60 -5.72 -6.99 -11.56
CA VAL A 60 -4.72 -6.36 -12.43
C VAL A 60 -5.12 -4.93 -12.80
N ALA A 61 -6.39 -4.71 -13.16
CA ALA A 61 -6.89 -3.37 -13.49
C ALA A 61 -6.76 -2.41 -12.30
N GLU A 62 -7.11 -2.85 -11.10
CA GLU A 62 -6.96 -2.05 -9.87
C GLU A 62 -5.49 -1.71 -9.58
N ILE A 63 -4.56 -2.66 -9.77
CA ILE A 63 -3.11 -2.42 -9.65
C ILE A 63 -2.66 -1.36 -10.65
N MET A 64 -3.06 -1.49 -11.92
CA MET A 64 -2.66 -0.56 -12.98
C MET A 64 -3.31 0.82 -12.83
N ALA A 65 -4.45 0.91 -12.16
CA ALA A 65 -5.16 2.16 -11.90
C ALA A 65 -4.56 2.98 -10.74
N ILE A 66 -3.63 2.43 -9.96
CA ILE A 66 -2.99 3.15 -8.85
C ILE A 66 -2.32 4.43 -9.38
N GLN A 67 -2.73 5.56 -8.79
CA GLN A 67 -2.15 6.86 -9.07
C GLN A 67 -1.07 7.19 -8.02
N PRO A 68 0.12 7.65 -8.44
CA PRO A 68 1.21 7.96 -7.52
C PRO A 68 0.82 8.93 -6.40
N GLY A 69 0.12 10.02 -6.73
CA GLY A 69 -0.33 10.99 -5.74
C GLY A 69 -1.26 10.39 -4.67
N GLU A 70 -2.15 9.48 -5.06
CA GLU A 70 -3.05 8.82 -4.11
C GLU A 70 -2.31 7.85 -3.19
N PHE A 71 -1.35 7.12 -3.74
CA PHE A 71 -0.48 6.20 -2.99
C PHE A 71 0.37 6.98 -1.99
N MET A 72 1.08 8.03 -2.44
CA MET A 72 1.95 8.83 -1.58
C MET A 72 1.18 9.47 -0.44
N ASN A 73 0.00 10.04 -0.71
CA ASN A 73 -0.85 10.59 0.34
C ASN A 73 -1.23 9.52 1.39
N HIS A 74 -1.56 8.30 0.96
CA HIS A 74 -1.83 7.21 1.90
C HIS A 74 -0.58 6.84 2.71
N ALA A 75 0.57 6.64 2.05
CA ALA A 75 1.81 6.27 2.71
C ALA A 75 2.25 7.31 3.76
N THR A 76 2.13 8.60 3.44
CA THR A 76 2.40 9.69 4.39
C THR A 76 1.47 9.63 5.61
N VAL A 77 0.17 9.46 5.40
CA VAL A 77 -0.81 9.35 6.50
C VAL A 77 -0.52 8.13 7.39
N GLU A 78 -0.21 6.98 6.81
CA GLU A 78 0.11 5.77 7.58
C GLU A 78 1.42 5.94 8.37
N ALA A 79 2.43 6.60 7.80
CA ALA A 79 3.68 6.91 8.51
C ALA A 79 3.44 7.83 9.72
N PHE A 80 2.58 8.85 9.59
CA PHE A 80 2.20 9.71 10.72
C PHE A 80 1.43 8.97 11.80
N LYS A 81 0.54 8.03 11.43
CA LYS A 81 -0.15 7.20 12.42
C LYS A 81 0.83 6.34 13.20
N LEU A 82 1.74 5.65 12.52
CA LEU A 82 2.76 4.82 13.16
C LEU A 82 3.65 5.65 14.09
N GLY A 83 4.09 6.83 13.63
CA GLY A 83 4.83 7.79 14.46
C GLY A 83 4.01 8.23 15.67
N SER A 84 2.74 8.60 15.50
CA SER A 84 1.88 8.98 16.62
C SER A 84 1.71 7.86 17.65
N PHE A 85 1.64 6.59 17.23
CA PHE A 85 1.60 5.45 18.16
C PHE A 85 2.95 5.17 18.83
N ALA A 86 4.06 5.51 18.18
CA ALA A 86 5.40 5.40 18.78
C ALA A 86 5.68 6.54 19.78
N LEU A 87 5.06 7.70 19.58
CA LEU A 87 5.24 8.92 20.35
C LEU A 87 4.26 9.06 21.53
N ASP A 88 3.64 7.96 21.97
CA ASP A 88 2.86 7.92 23.22
C ASP A 88 3.76 8.16 24.47
N ASP A 89 5.09 8.15 24.28
CA ASP A 89 6.07 8.61 25.26
C ASP A 89 6.39 10.10 25.02
N GLU A 90 5.82 10.98 25.85
CA GLU A 90 5.88 12.45 25.73
C GLU A 90 7.32 12.99 25.78
N ASP A 91 8.26 12.21 26.30
CA ASP A 91 9.67 12.56 26.43
C ASP A 91 10.46 12.33 25.13
N GLU A 92 10.16 11.30 24.33
CA GLU A 92 10.79 11.07 23.02
C GLU A 92 10.40 12.16 22.00
N LEU A 93 9.13 12.60 22.05
CA LEU A 93 8.64 13.70 21.22
C LEU A 93 9.37 15.02 21.50
N LYS A 94 9.74 15.28 22.77
CA LYS A 94 10.47 16.48 23.20
C LYS A 94 11.96 16.45 22.78
N GLU A 95 12.57 15.27 22.65
CA GLU A 95 13.94 15.15 22.16
C GLU A 95 14.08 15.40 20.65
N LEU A 96 13.12 14.95 19.83
CA LEU A 96 13.16 15.12 18.38
C LEU A 96 12.86 16.56 17.90
N LEU A 97 12.25 17.39 18.75
CA LEU A 97 11.89 18.78 18.47
C LEU A 97 12.93 19.81 18.94
N LYS A 98 14.09 19.37 19.43
CA LYS A 98 15.25 20.22 19.75
C LYS A 98 16.24 20.28 18.59
#